data_AF-A0A418QNN2-F1
#
_entry.id   AF-A0A418QNN2-F1
#
_cell.length_a   1.000
_cell.length_b   1.000
_cell.length_c   1.000
_cell.angle_alpha   90.00
_cell.angle_beta   90.00
_cell.angle_gamma   90.00
#
_symmetry.space_group_name_H-M   'P 1'
#
loop_
_entity.id
_entity.type
_entity.pdbx_description
1 polymer ?
#
loop_
_entity_poly.entity_id
_entity_poly.type
_entity_poly.pdbx_seq_one_letter_code
_entity_poly.pdbx_strand_id
1 'polypeptide(L)'
;MASLSDLRMQKHALSMRQMVAEIHLGKLNIAQAAAKFELTRKTVWHWIDLVEAEAEADNLPPAASSAPPRARRRVTRPVPQQSEAVEALTAKIQALEVALEKANFKALYYATLLRVAEEELGIDIEKKSATKPSASC
;
A
#
# COMPACT_ATOMS: atom_id res chain seq x y z
N MET A 1 -32.58 17.82 2.59
CA MET A 1 -32.77 16.53 3.32
C MET A 1 -32.33 15.43 2.37
N ALA A 2 -31.33 14.62 2.72
CA ALA A 2 -30.88 13.51 1.86
C ALA A 2 -32.03 12.49 1.73
N SER A 3 -32.28 12.04 0.51
CA SER A 3 -33.36 11.08 0.26
C SER A 3 -32.97 9.69 0.81
N LEU A 4 -33.95 8.89 1.25
CA LEU A 4 -33.69 7.53 1.76
C LEU A 4 -32.99 6.63 0.72
N SER A 5 -33.18 6.92 -0.57
CA SER A 5 -32.47 6.30 -1.69
C SER A 5 -30.97 6.61 -1.67
N ASP A 6 -30.58 7.86 -1.39
CA ASP A 6 -29.17 8.27 -1.38
C ASP A 6 -28.40 7.54 -0.27
N LEU A 7 -29.00 7.42 0.92
CA LEU A 7 -28.41 6.71 2.05
C LEU A 7 -28.25 5.21 1.77
N ARG A 8 -29.20 4.60 1.05
CA ARG A 8 -29.12 3.19 0.67
C ARG A 8 -28.01 2.95 -0.37
N MET A 9 -27.89 3.84 -1.35
CA MET A 9 -26.83 3.77 -2.35
C MET A 9 -25.44 3.96 -1.74
N GLN A 10 -25.29 4.91 -0.80
CA GLN A 10 -24.02 5.14 -0.10
C GLN A 10 -23.59 3.91 0.72
N LYS A 11 -24.50 3.29 1.47
CA LYS A 11 -24.20 2.07 2.24
C LYS A 11 -23.74 0.93 1.33
N HIS A 12 -24.40 0.78 0.17
CA HIS A 12 -24.02 -0.24 -0.81
C HIS A 12 -22.63 0.04 -1.42
N ALA A 13 -22.33 1.29 -1.77
CA ALA A 13 -21.02 1.69 -2.29
C ALA A 13 -19.88 1.48 -1.27
N LEU A 14 -20.13 1.78 0.00
CA LEU A 14 -19.15 1.53 1.07
C LEU A 14 -18.90 0.02 1.26
N SER A 15 -19.96 -0.80 1.24
CA SER A 15 -19.85 -2.26 1.33
C SER A 15 -19.03 -2.84 0.17
N MET A 16 -19.27 -2.34 -1.05
CA MET A 16 -18.51 -2.72 -2.26
C MET A 16 -17.01 -2.40 -2.10
N ARG A 17 -16.68 -1.17 -1.71
CA ARG A 17 -15.28 -0.74 -1.54
C ARG A 17 -14.57 -1.52 -0.44
N GLN A 18 -15.27 -1.82 0.66
CA GLN A 18 -14.75 -2.66 1.74
C GLN A 18 -14.45 -4.09 1.25
N MET A 19 -15.35 -4.70 0.47
CA MET A 19 -15.13 -6.02 -0.10
C MET A 19 -13.89 -6.04 -1.00
N VAL A 20 -13.75 -5.08 -1.92
CA VAL A 20 -12.60 -5.01 -2.83
C VAL A 20 -11.29 -4.79 -2.06
N ALA A 21 -11.30 -3.93 -1.03
CA ALA A 21 -10.14 -3.73 -0.17
C ALA A 21 -9.72 -5.00 0.58
N GLU A 22 -10.67 -5.79 1.10
CA GLU A 22 -10.36 -7.08 1.75
C GLU A 22 -9.75 -8.10 0.76
N ILE A 23 -10.15 -8.06 -0.52
CA ILE A 23 -9.58 -8.91 -1.57
C ILE A 23 -8.16 -8.45 -1.93
N HIS A 24 -7.91 -7.15 -2.11
CA HIS A 24 -6.58 -6.61 -2.42
C HIS A 24 -5.56 -6.85 -1.30
N LEU A 25 -6.03 -6.84 -0.04
CA LEU A 25 -5.21 -7.19 1.12
C LEU A 25 -4.98 -8.71 1.27
N GLY A 26 -5.53 -9.53 0.39
CA GLY A 26 -5.41 -10.99 0.44
C GLY A 26 -6.15 -11.66 1.61
N LYS A 27 -7.01 -10.93 2.33
CA LYS A 27 -7.77 -11.45 3.48
C LYS A 27 -8.92 -12.35 3.04
N LEU A 28 -9.46 -12.12 1.84
CA LEU A 28 -10.50 -12.93 1.23
C LEU A 28 -10.16 -13.31 -0.21
N ASN A 29 -10.36 -14.57 -0.55
CA ASN A 29 -10.39 -15.00 -1.95
C ASN A 29 -11.73 -14.58 -2.60
N ILE A 30 -11.76 -14.38 -3.91
CA ILE A 30 -12.94 -14.04 -4.72
C ILE A 30 -14.13 -14.99 -4.43
N ALA A 31 -13.85 -16.29 -4.26
CA ALA A 31 -14.88 -17.27 -3.91
C ALA A 31 -15.45 -17.06 -2.48
N GLN A 32 -14.60 -16.65 -1.53
CA GLN A 32 -15.00 -16.38 -0.15
C GLN A 32 -15.73 -15.04 -0.04
N ALA A 33 -15.29 -14.01 -0.77
CA ALA A 33 -15.97 -12.74 -0.88
C ALA A 33 -17.37 -12.91 -1.50
N ALA A 34 -17.48 -13.68 -2.59
CA ALA A 34 -18.77 -14.03 -3.18
C ALA A 34 -19.73 -14.70 -2.18
N ALA A 35 -19.22 -15.63 -1.35
CA ALA A 35 -20.01 -16.28 -0.32
C ALA A 35 -20.39 -15.34 0.83
N LYS A 36 -19.46 -14.49 1.30
CA LYS A 36 -19.65 -13.57 2.44
C LYS A 36 -20.64 -12.44 2.12
N PHE A 37 -20.64 -11.95 0.89
CA PHE A 37 -21.49 -10.84 0.45
C PHE A 37 -22.74 -11.32 -0.32
N GLU A 38 -22.96 -12.63 -0.42
CA GLU A 38 -24.07 -13.25 -1.17
C GLU A 38 -24.15 -12.80 -2.63
N LEU A 39 -22.98 -12.68 -3.27
CA LEU A 39 -22.84 -12.22 -4.65
C LEU A 39 -22.38 -13.34 -5.57
N THR A 40 -22.66 -13.18 -6.86
CA THR A 40 -22.06 -14.05 -7.88
C THR A 40 -20.60 -13.64 -8.10
N ARG A 41 -19.71 -14.60 -8.35
CA ARG A 41 -18.29 -14.32 -8.66
C ARG A 41 -18.11 -13.28 -9.78
N LYS A 42 -18.99 -13.29 -10.78
CA LYS A 42 -19.02 -12.30 -11.88
C LYS A 42 -19.26 -10.87 -11.36
N THR A 43 -20.12 -10.71 -10.36
CA THR A 43 -20.41 -9.42 -9.74
C THR A 43 -19.20 -8.93 -8.93
N VAL A 44 -18.52 -9.85 -8.24
CA VAL A 44 -17.27 -9.53 -7.52
C VAL A 44 -16.20 -9.03 -8.47
N TRP A 45 -15.97 -9.73 -9.59
CA TRP A 45 -15.07 -9.28 -10.65
C TRP A 45 -15.46 -7.90 -11.19
N HIS A 46 -16.74 -7.71 -11.49
CA HIS A 46 -17.23 -6.42 -11.97
C HIS A 46 -17.00 -5.27 -10.98
N TRP A 47 -17.11 -5.52 -9.67
CA TRP A 47 -16.86 -4.52 -8.64
C TRP A 47 -15.37 -4.23 -8.45
N ILE A 48 -14.50 -5.21 -8.63
CA ILE A 48 -13.05 -4.99 -8.66
C ILE A 48 -12.71 -4.06 -9.82
N ASP A 49 -13.16 -4.40 -11.05
CA ASP A 49 -12.94 -3.58 -12.25
C ASP A 49 -13.46 -2.14 -12.07
N LEU A 50 -14.63 -1.99 -11.44
CA LEU A 50 -15.24 -0.68 -11.20
C LEU A 50 -14.42 0.18 -10.22
N VAL A 51 -13.96 -0.42 -9.12
CA VAL A 51 -13.17 0.30 -8.10
C VAL A 51 -11.77 0.63 -8.61
N GLU A 52 -11.17 -0.25 -9.42
CA GLU A 52 -9.88 0.03 -10.08
C GLU A 52 -10.01 1.18 -11.08
N ALA A 53 -11.07 1.21 -11.90
CA ALA A 53 -11.33 2.31 -12.82
C ALA A 53 -11.60 3.64 -12.10
N GLU A 54 -12.29 3.62 -10.95
CA GLU A 54 -12.47 4.80 -10.09
C GLU A 54 -11.12 5.29 -9.54
N ALA A 55 -10.27 4.38 -9.07
CA ALA A 55 -8.95 4.74 -8.55
C ALA A 55 -8.03 5.32 -9.64
N GLU A 56 -8.08 4.78 -10.86
CA GLU A 56 -7.34 5.36 -12.00
C GLU A 56 -7.85 6.76 -12.34
N ALA A 57 -9.16 6.99 -12.32
CA ALA A 57 -9.77 8.29 -12.60
C ALA A 57 -9.43 9.34 -11.54
N ASP A 58 -9.37 8.97 -10.25
CA ASP A 58 -9.01 9.88 -9.15
C ASP A 58 -7.51 10.26 -9.15
N ASN A 59 -6.65 9.44 -9.76
CA ASN A 59 -5.22 9.71 -9.90
C ASN A 59 -4.85 10.58 -11.12
N LEU A 60 -5.82 10.91 -11.98
CA LEU A 60 -5.64 11.82 -13.12
C LEU A 60 -6.08 13.25 -12.73
N PRO A 61 -5.26 14.29 -12.93
CA PRO A 61 -5.71 15.68 -12.73
C PRO A 61 -6.87 16.01 -13.67
N PRO A 62 -7.84 16.85 -13.25
CA PRO A 62 -9.08 17.08 -13.99
C PRO A 62 -8.81 17.89 -15.26
N ALA A 63 -8.54 17.21 -16.36
CA ALA A 63 -8.64 17.77 -17.70
C ALA A 63 -10.05 17.54 -18.23
N ALA A 64 -10.77 18.64 -18.44
CA ALA A 64 -12.12 18.69 -18.98
C ALA A 64 -12.33 17.79 -20.22
N SER A 65 -13.40 16.99 -20.23
CA SER A 65 -14.43 17.10 -21.27
C SER A 65 -15.57 16.10 -21.04
N SER A 66 -16.77 16.62 -21.22
CA SER A 66 -18.05 15.93 -21.30
C SER A 66 -18.17 15.07 -22.57
N ALA A 67 -18.47 13.77 -22.45
CA ALA A 67 -19.19 12.98 -23.46
C ALA A 67 -19.69 11.61 -22.90
N PRO A 68 -20.81 11.04 -23.41
CA PRO A 68 -21.53 9.89 -22.82
C PRO A 68 -21.00 8.50 -23.26
N PRO A 69 -21.49 7.37 -22.71
CA PRO A 69 -20.72 6.13 -22.60
C PRO A 69 -20.69 5.37 -23.92
N ARG A 70 -19.49 5.18 -24.48
CA ARG A 70 -19.29 4.33 -25.67
C ARG A 70 -18.90 2.91 -25.26
N ALA A 71 -19.84 2.01 -25.55
CA ALA A 71 -19.67 0.67 -26.12
C ALA A 71 -18.52 -0.21 -25.60
N ARG A 72 -18.93 -1.30 -24.94
CA ARG A 72 -18.24 -2.60 -24.78
C ARG A 72 -16.99 -2.77 -25.65
N ARG A 73 -15.82 -2.42 -25.12
CA ARG A 73 -14.57 -2.97 -25.62
C ARG A 73 -14.41 -4.36 -25.03
N ARG A 74 -14.42 -5.37 -25.90
CA ARG A 74 -13.84 -6.68 -25.59
C ARG A 74 -12.43 -6.40 -25.08
N VAL A 75 -12.15 -6.84 -23.85
CA VAL A 75 -10.79 -6.88 -23.33
C VAL A 75 -10.04 -7.90 -24.18
N THR A 76 -9.38 -7.42 -25.23
CA THR A 76 -8.14 -8.02 -25.70
C THR A 76 -7.19 -8.03 -24.51
N ARG A 77 -6.97 -9.22 -23.96
CA ARG A 77 -5.89 -9.59 -23.05
C ARG A 77 -4.60 -8.80 -23.41
N PRO A 78 -4.04 -7.95 -22.52
CA PRO A 78 -2.71 -7.38 -22.74
C PRO A 78 -1.68 -8.50 -22.55
N VAL A 79 -0.85 -8.83 -23.54
CA VAL A 79 0.39 -8.15 -23.99
C VAL A 79 1.54 -8.38 -22.97
N PRO A 80 2.72 -8.88 -23.41
CA PRO A 80 3.87 -9.26 -22.58
C PRO A 80 4.59 -8.14 -21.78
N GLN A 81 3.97 -6.97 -21.60
CA GLN A 81 4.57 -5.84 -20.87
C GLN A 81 4.47 -5.96 -19.35
N GLN A 82 3.57 -6.80 -18.83
CA GLN A 82 3.42 -7.00 -17.39
C GLN A 82 4.60 -7.78 -16.79
N SER A 83 5.23 -8.68 -17.54
CA SER A 83 6.38 -9.44 -17.03
C SER A 83 7.58 -8.54 -16.78
N GLU A 84 7.90 -7.61 -17.69
CA GLU A 84 9.03 -6.69 -17.53
C GLU A 84 8.85 -5.75 -16.33
N ALA A 85 7.63 -5.24 -16.12
CA ALA A 85 7.33 -4.39 -14.97
C ALA A 85 7.44 -5.15 -13.64
N VAL A 86 6.97 -6.41 -13.60
CA VAL A 86 7.08 -7.27 -12.42
C VAL A 86 8.53 -7.63 -12.13
N GLU A 87 9.32 -7.98 -13.15
CA GLU A 87 10.75 -8.27 -13.02
C GLU A 87 11.55 -7.05 -12.54
N ALA A 88 11.24 -5.86 -13.04
CA ALA A 88 11.86 -4.62 -12.56
C ALA A 88 11.52 -4.33 -11.09
N LEU A 89 10.29 -4.64 -10.66
CA LEU A 89 9.87 -4.49 -9.27
C LEU A 89 10.54 -5.51 -8.35
N THR A 90 10.64 -6.79 -8.76
CA THR A 90 11.33 -7.81 -7.96
C THR A 90 12.82 -7.53 -7.82
N ALA A 91 13.48 -7.06 -8.89
CA ALA A 91 14.88 -6.65 -8.83
C ALA A 91 15.09 -5.48 -7.85
N LYS A 92 14.17 -4.51 -7.81
CA LYS A 92 14.21 -3.41 -6.83
C LYS A 92 14.01 -3.89 -5.40
N ILE A 93 13.08 -4.82 -5.17
CA ILE A 93 12.85 -5.41 -3.85
C ILE A 93 14.12 -6.10 -3.36
N GLN A 94 14.73 -6.95 -4.19
CA GLN A 94 15.98 -7.63 -3.84
C GLN A 94 17.12 -6.66 -3.54
N ALA A 95 17.27 -5.60 -4.36
CA ALA A 95 18.30 -4.58 -4.11
C ALA A 95 18.07 -3.85 -2.78
N LEU A 96 16.82 -3.56 -2.43
CA LEU A 96 16.46 -2.92 -1.16
C LEU A 96 16.70 -3.86 0.03
N GLU A 97 16.39 -5.15 -0.10
CA GLU A 97 16.65 -6.15 0.94
C GLU A 97 18.15 -6.25 1.25
N VAL A 98 19.00 -6.33 0.22
CA VAL A 98 20.47 -6.36 0.40
C VAL A 98 20.98 -5.07 1.03
N ALA A 99 20.46 -3.91 0.62
CA ALA A 99 20.83 -2.63 1.23
C ALA A 99 20.44 -2.56 2.71
N LEU A 100 19.28 -3.10 3.06
CA LEU A 100 18.77 -3.17 4.42
C LEU A 100 19.66 -4.09 5.28
N GLU A 101 19.99 -5.29 4.79
CA GLU A 101 20.92 -6.20 5.48
C GLU A 101 22.27 -5.55 5.76
N LYS A 102 22.84 -4.86 4.76
CA LYS A 102 24.11 -4.14 4.93
C LYS A 102 24.02 -3.02 5.97
N ALA A 103 22.91 -2.28 5.99
CA ALA A 103 22.67 -1.23 6.98
C ALA A 103 22.51 -1.80 8.39
N ASN A 104 21.78 -2.90 8.53
CA ASN A 104 21.62 -3.61 9.80
C ASN A 104 22.95 -4.14 10.33
N PHE A 105 23.75 -4.77 9.47
CA PHE A 105 25.07 -5.25 9.87
C PHE A 105 25.97 -4.10 10.35
N LYS A 106 25.97 -2.97 9.63
CA LYS A 106 26.72 -1.78 10.00
C LYS A 106 26.26 -1.22 11.36
N ALA A 107 24.95 -1.16 11.59
CA ALA A 107 24.37 -0.69 12.84
C ALA A 107 24.78 -1.59 14.02
N LEU A 108 24.64 -2.91 13.88
CA LEU A 108 25.03 -3.88 14.89
C LEU A 108 26.54 -3.79 15.20
N TYR A 109 27.37 -3.71 14.16
CA TYR A 109 28.82 -3.59 14.31
C TYR A 109 29.22 -2.36 15.14
N TYR A 110 28.69 -1.18 14.80
CA TYR A 110 29.03 0.02 15.58
C TYR A 110 28.43 0.00 16.98
N ALA A 111 27.22 -0.53 17.16
CA ALA A 111 26.63 -0.67 18.49
C ALA A 111 27.50 -1.58 19.38
N THR A 112 28.02 -2.68 18.84
CA THR A 112 28.94 -3.55 19.57
C THR A 112 30.27 -2.87 19.88
N LEU A 113 30.82 -2.10 18.93
CA LEU A 113 32.07 -1.37 19.16
C LEU A 113 31.91 -0.31 20.26
N LEU A 114 30.81 0.44 20.24
CA LEU A 114 30.50 1.42 21.28
C LEU A 114 30.41 0.75 22.65
N ARG A 115 29.67 -0.36 22.72
CA ARG A 115 29.52 -1.13 23.96
C ARG A 115 30.86 -1.62 24.51
N VAL A 116 31.71 -2.20 23.67
CA VAL A 116 33.06 -2.66 24.08
C VAL A 116 33.92 -1.48 24.54
N ALA A 117 33.87 -0.36 23.82
CA ALA A 117 34.64 0.83 24.19
C ALA A 117 34.21 1.43 25.54
N GLU A 118 32.91 1.44 25.83
CA GLU A 118 32.38 1.95 27.10
C GLU A 118 32.57 0.96 28.26
N GLU A 119 32.26 -0.32 28.06
CA GLU A 119 32.27 -1.34 29.12
C GLU A 119 33.69 -1.85 29.44
N GLU A 120 34.50 -2.14 28.43
CA GLU A 120 35.82 -2.77 28.61
C GLU A 120 36.95 -1.75 28.67
N LEU A 121 36.87 -0.69 27.86
CA LEU A 121 37.93 0.32 27.75
C LEU A 121 37.64 1.59 28.56
N GLY A 122 36.43 1.75 29.10
CA GLY A 122 36.03 2.90 29.91
C GLY A 122 36.03 4.24 29.16
N ILE A 123 35.92 4.21 27.83
CA ILE A 123 35.88 5.40 26.99
C ILE A 123 34.44 5.91 26.95
N ASP A 124 34.18 7.08 27.54
CA ASP A 124 32.85 7.71 27.59
C ASP A 124 32.56 8.35 26.22
N ILE A 125 31.87 7.62 25.32
CA ILE A 125 31.56 8.07 23.96
C ILE A 125 30.19 8.75 23.90
N GLU A 126 29.18 8.15 24.52
CA GLU A 126 27.85 8.74 24.55
C GLU A 126 27.77 9.90 25.56
N LYS A 127 27.16 11.01 25.13
CA LYS A 127 26.85 12.10 26.05
C LYS A 127 25.72 11.66 26.98
N LYS A 128 26.02 11.57 28.28
CA LYS A 128 25.02 11.34 29.33
C LYS A 128 23.87 12.34 29.16
N SER A 129 22.64 11.83 29.09
CA SER A 129 21.42 12.59 28.79
C SER A 129 21.00 13.64 29.84
N ALA A 130 21.77 13.80 30.92
CA ALA A 130 21.37 14.53 32.12
C ALA A 130 22.05 15.91 32.31
N THR A 131 22.67 16.50 31.29
CA THR A 131 23.18 17.88 31.41
C THR A 131 22.06 18.87 31.12
N LYS A 132 21.41 19.38 32.17
CA LYS A 132 20.56 20.58 32.07
C LYS A 132 21.41 21.71 31.49
N PRO A 133 20.99 22.38 30.39
CA PRO A 133 21.70 23.56 29.93
C PRO A 133 21.63 24.61 31.04
N SER A 134 22.78 25.11 31.47
CA SER A 134 22.84 26.28 32.35
C SER A 134 22.22 27.45 31.60
N ALA A 135 21.08 27.94 32.09
CA ALA A 135 20.44 29.13 31.56
C ALA A 135 21.45 30.29 31.54
N SER A 136 21.64 30.87 30.37
CA SER A 136 22.42 32.10 30.19
C SER A 136 21.79 33.21 31.01
N CYS A 137 22.62 33.89 31.81
CA CYS A 137 22.29 35.14 32.51
C CYS A 137 21.87 36.25 31.53
#